data_AF-A0A1J4K0P1-F1
#
_entry.id   AF-A0A1J4K0P1-F1
#
_cell.length_a   1.000
_cell.length_b   1.000
_cell.length_c   1.000
_cell.angle_alpha   90.00
_cell.angle_beta   90.00
_cell.angle_gamma   90.00
#
_symmetry.space_group_name_H-M   'P 1'
#
loop_
_entity.id
_entity.type
_entity.pdbx_description
1 polymer ?
#
loop_
_entity_poly.entity_id
_entity_poly.type
_entity_poly.pdbx_seq_one_letter_code
_entity_poly.pdbx_strand_id
1 'polypeptide(L)'
;MYCGVNSHAFSDTQGVPAILSAAEMLQPRFPKIAGAFVRFASGIVQNFLAQSGSTPELDAAFVALAQAANQSPCATVKELERFADSLVASADGIYSADFYRIAYLAYTATSMQGPLSNRVITKMTRAEQFLELDENPPGAFGGGGGPGNLPNPIFTGGGGPPQFTPNPGAPPSSGGPPQFNPYSQGPPQFGQGPPQYPTFDPRASQQVGANQGSDLRQSIPGIPQYPTFQQGGPTPNYQSAPPPAGDPQATGNALRLAEMARDALDKGSPDMALSLILAATKELEK
;
A
#
# COMPACT_ATOMS: atom_id res chain seq x y z
N MET A 1 20.86 -6.00 -12.04
CA MET A 1 20.33 -5.17 -13.14
C MET A 1 18.89 -5.61 -13.33
N TYR A 2 17.90 -4.76 -13.04
CA TYR A 2 16.51 -5.09 -13.32
C TYR A 2 16.16 -4.64 -14.74
N CYS A 3 15.74 -5.55 -15.62
CA CYS A 3 15.35 -5.22 -17.01
C CYS A 3 16.37 -4.35 -17.79
N GLY A 4 17.67 -4.56 -17.57
CA GLY A 4 18.74 -3.76 -18.20
C GLY A 4 18.97 -2.38 -17.58
N VAL A 5 18.29 -2.04 -16.49
CA VAL A 5 18.51 -0.80 -15.72
C VAL A 5 19.72 -0.98 -14.80
N ASN A 6 20.66 -0.04 -14.88
CA ASN A 6 21.81 0.02 -14.00
C ASN A 6 21.39 0.55 -12.62
N SER A 7 21.01 -0.34 -11.71
CA SER A 7 20.60 0.02 -10.34
C SER A 7 21.72 0.69 -9.53
N HIS A 8 23.00 0.54 -9.92
CA HIS A 8 24.10 1.24 -9.26
C HIS A 8 24.07 2.74 -9.49
N ALA A 9 23.45 3.21 -10.58
CA ALA A 9 23.26 4.64 -10.80
C ALA A 9 22.36 5.26 -9.70
N PHE A 10 21.51 4.46 -9.05
CA PHE A 10 20.58 4.93 -8.02
C PHE A 10 21.04 4.58 -6.60
N SER A 11 22.33 4.34 -6.36
CA SER A 11 22.85 4.05 -5.02
C SER A 11 22.53 5.15 -4.00
N ASP A 12 22.48 6.39 -4.48
CA ASP A 12 22.25 7.57 -3.65
C ASP A 12 20.76 7.80 -3.37
N THR A 13 19.88 7.15 -4.14
CA THR A 13 18.42 7.22 -3.93
C THR A 13 17.98 6.12 -2.97
N GLN A 14 17.65 6.50 -1.74
CA GLN A 14 17.26 5.55 -0.70
C GLN A 14 16.10 4.64 -1.16
N GLY A 15 16.27 3.33 -0.92
CA GLY A 15 15.25 2.31 -1.16
C GLY A 15 15.06 1.88 -2.63
N VAL A 16 15.49 2.67 -3.62
CA VAL A 16 15.28 2.34 -5.05
C VAL A 16 15.93 1.02 -5.45
N PRO A 17 17.20 0.71 -5.09
CA PRO A 17 17.79 -0.58 -5.41
C PRO A 17 17.00 -1.77 -4.84
N ALA A 18 16.53 -1.66 -3.59
CA ALA A 18 15.76 -2.70 -2.92
C ALA A 18 14.39 -2.92 -3.59
N ILE A 19 13.71 -1.84 -3.98
CA ILE A 19 12.42 -1.91 -4.71
C ILE A 19 12.61 -2.61 -6.06
N LEU A 20 13.68 -2.27 -6.79
CA LEU A 20 13.99 -2.91 -8.08
C LEU A 20 14.34 -4.39 -7.92
N SER A 21 15.08 -4.76 -6.88
CA SER A 21 15.36 -6.17 -6.58
C SER A 21 14.08 -6.94 -6.22
N ALA A 22 13.18 -6.35 -5.43
CA ALA A 22 11.89 -6.96 -5.12
C ALA A 22 11.02 -7.12 -6.39
N ALA A 23 11.03 -6.12 -7.28
CA ALA A 23 10.36 -6.23 -8.57
C ALA A 23 10.94 -7.40 -9.40
N GLU A 24 12.27 -7.59 -9.40
CA GLU A 24 12.94 -8.70 -10.08
C GLU A 24 12.44 -10.05 -9.59
N MET A 25 12.37 -10.21 -8.27
CA MET A 25 11.91 -11.44 -7.65
C MET A 25 10.43 -11.74 -7.93
N LEU A 26 9.61 -10.70 -8.02
CA LEU A 26 8.17 -10.84 -8.27
C LEU A 26 7.83 -11.03 -9.75
N GLN A 27 8.69 -10.58 -10.67
CA GLN A 27 8.41 -10.56 -12.12
C GLN A 27 7.92 -11.92 -12.69
N PRO A 28 8.49 -13.09 -12.33
CA PRO A 28 8.06 -14.37 -12.91
C PRO A 28 6.66 -14.80 -12.50
N ARG A 29 6.18 -14.38 -11.31
CA ARG A 29 4.91 -14.86 -10.73
C ARG A 29 3.83 -13.77 -10.66
N PHE A 30 4.23 -12.52 -10.45
CA PHE A 30 3.35 -11.37 -10.25
C PHE A 30 3.80 -10.18 -11.11
N PRO A 31 3.81 -10.29 -12.45
CA PRO A 31 4.36 -9.27 -13.35
C PRO A 31 3.66 -7.91 -13.21
N LYS A 32 2.36 -7.87 -12.88
CA LYS A 32 1.64 -6.62 -12.62
C LYS A 32 2.09 -5.91 -11.34
N ILE A 33 2.42 -6.68 -10.30
CA ILE A 33 2.88 -6.15 -9.01
C ILE A 33 4.32 -5.64 -9.18
N ALA A 34 5.18 -6.43 -9.84
CA ALA A 34 6.52 -6.01 -10.20
C ALA A 34 6.51 -4.72 -11.02
N GLY A 35 5.65 -4.61 -12.05
CA GLY A 35 5.49 -3.38 -12.81
C GLY A 35 5.04 -2.17 -11.99
N ALA A 36 4.18 -2.37 -10.99
CA ALA A 36 3.81 -1.31 -10.05
C ALA A 36 5.00 -0.85 -9.19
N PHE A 37 5.87 -1.77 -8.76
CA PHE A 37 7.08 -1.44 -8.00
C PHE A 37 8.08 -0.65 -8.84
N VAL A 38 8.25 -1.02 -10.12
CA VAL A 38 9.12 -0.29 -11.06
C VAL A 38 8.61 1.13 -11.28
N ARG A 39 7.29 1.32 -11.44
CA ARG A 39 6.67 2.64 -11.54
C ARG A 39 6.87 3.47 -10.28
N PHE A 40 6.70 2.85 -9.11
CA PHE A 40 6.94 3.51 -7.84
C PHE A 40 8.40 3.94 -7.67
N ALA A 41 9.36 3.05 -7.99
CA ALA A 41 10.79 3.37 -8.02
C ALA A 41 11.10 4.53 -8.98
N SER A 42 10.51 4.51 -10.19
CA SER A 42 10.64 5.61 -11.15
C SER A 42 10.12 6.94 -10.58
N GLY A 43 9.00 6.93 -9.87
CA GLY A 43 8.47 8.12 -9.20
C GLY A 43 9.42 8.66 -8.13
N ILE A 44 10.00 7.78 -7.31
CA ILE A 44 10.98 8.17 -6.28
C ILE A 44 12.20 8.82 -6.92
N VAL A 45 12.79 8.21 -7.95
CA VAL A 45 13.94 8.77 -8.66
C VAL A 45 13.59 10.11 -9.29
N GLN A 46 12.42 10.23 -9.93
CA GLN A 46 11.99 11.49 -10.54
C GLN A 46 11.92 12.62 -9.51
N ASN A 47 11.36 12.35 -8.33
CA ASN A 47 11.30 13.32 -7.24
C ASN A 47 12.70 13.66 -6.69
N PHE A 48 13.56 12.65 -6.56
CA PHE A 48 14.95 12.86 -6.14
C PHE A 48 15.73 13.76 -7.11
N LEU A 49 15.62 13.52 -8.42
CA LEU A 49 16.27 14.34 -9.45
C LEU A 49 15.72 15.78 -9.46
N ALA A 50 14.43 15.96 -9.19
CA ALA A 50 13.82 17.28 -9.07
C ALA A 50 14.36 18.09 -7.89
N GLN A 51 14.80 17.43 -6.82
CA GLN A 51 15.31 18.08 -5.60
C GLN A 51 16.84 18.25 -5.61
N SER A 52 17.56 17.23 -6.06
CA SER A 52 19.02 17.14 -5.97
C SER A 52 19.75 17.54 -7.26
N GLY A 53 19.01 17.73 -8.34
CA GLY A 53 19.57 17.87 -9.69
C GLY A 53 19.89 16.51 -10.33
N SER A 54 20.40 16.55 -11.56
CA SER A 54 20.74 15.34 -12.33
C SER A 54 22.15 15.43 -12.92
N THR A 55 22.70 14.25 -13.22
CA THR A 55 23.93 14.08 -14.01
C THR A 55 23.59 13.33 -15.31
N PRO A 56 24.43 13.42 -16.36
CA PRO A 56 24.17 12.70 -17.61
C PRO A 56 24.00 11.19 -17.41
N GLU A 57 24.75 10.58 -16.49
CA GLU A 57 24.64 9.16 -16.16
C GLU A 57 23.32 8.82 -15.46
N LEU A 58 22.89 9.67 -14.53
CA LEU A 58 21.61 9.53 -13.82
C LEU A 58 20.43 9.69 -14.78
N ASP A 59 20.48 10.67 -15.67
CA ASP A 59 19.46 10.89 -16.69
C ASP A 59 19.34 9.68 -17.63
N ALA A 60 20.47 9.15 -18.12
CA ALA A 60 20.44 7.96 -18.97
C ALA A 60 19.85 6.73 -18.26
N ALA A 61 20.22 6.51 -17.00
CA ALA A 61 19.67 5.43 -16.19
C ALA A 61 18.16 5.64 -15.91
N PHE A 62 17.76 6.88 -15.63
CA PHE A 62 16.37 7.24 -15.40
C PHE A 62 15.51 7.07 -16.65
N VAL A 63 16.01 7.44 -17.84
CA VAL A 63 15.31 7.21 -19.12
C VAL A 63 15.02 5.72 -19.31
N ALA A 64 16.01 4.85 -19.06
CA ALA A 64 15.81 3.41 -19.14
C ALA A 64 14.78 2.89 -18.12
N LEU A 65 14.84 3.40 -16.88
CA LEU A 65 13.89 3.04 -15.82
C LEU A 65 12.46 3.50 -16.16
N ALA A 66 12.29 4.75 -16.60
CA ALA A 66 11.01 5.32 -17.00
C ALA A 66 10.41 4.57 -18.21
N GLN A 67 11.25 4.18 -19.17
CA GLN A 67 10.83 3.34 -20.28
C GLN A 67 10.34 1.97 -19.79
N ALA A 68 11.09 1.30 -18.91
CA ALA A 68 10.68 0.03 -18.33
C ALA A 68 9.37 0.16 -17.51
N ALA A 69 9.20 1.24 -16.75
CA ALA A 69 8.00 1.54 -15.99
C ALA A 69 6.76 1.70 -16.89
N ASN A 70 6.92 2.39 -18.02
CA ASN A 70 5.85 2.63 -18.99
C ASN A 70 5.44 1.37 -19.77
N GLN A 71 6.41 0.49 -20.06
CA GLN A 71 6.16 -0.77 -20.77
C GLN A 71 5.64 -1.89 -19.86
N SER A 72 5.86 -1.78 -18.54
CA SER A 72 5.44 -2.80 -17.59
C SER A 72 3.93 -2.74 -17.31
N PRO A 73 3.24 -3.88 -17.25
CA PRO A 73 1.85 -3.93 -16.80
C PRO A 73 1.78 -3.48 -15.34
N CYS A 74 0.78 -2.66 -15.00
CA CYS A 74 0.61 -2.14 -13.65
C CYS A 74 -0.60 -2.78 -12.99
N ALA A 75 -0.43 -3.27 -11.76
CA ALA A 75 -1.52 -3.73 -10.93
C ALA A 75 -2.44 -2.57 -10.52
N THR A 76 -3.73 -2.84 -10.41
CA THR A 76 -4.70 -1.91 -9.82
C THR A 76 -4.48 -1.75 -8.31
N VAL A 77 -4.98 -0.66 -7.71
CA VAL A 77 -4.97 -0.48 -6.24
C VAL A 77 -5.52 -1.70 -5.50
N LYS A 78 -6.63 -2.28 -5.97
CA LYS A 78 -7.24 -3.46 -5.34
C LYS A 78 -6.36 -4.71 -5.44
N GLU A 79 -5.65 -4.91 -6.54
CA GLU A 79 -4.70 -6.02 -6.70
C GLU A 79 -3.49 -5.84 -5.76
N LEU A 80 -2.93 -4.62 -5.68
CA LEU A 80 -1.82 -4.30 -4.76
C LEU A 80 -2.22 -4.48 -3.29
N GLU A 81 -3.39 -3.99 -2.89
CA GLU A 81 -3.89 -4.17 -1.53
C GLU A 81 -4.08 -5.64 -1.18
N ARG A 82 -4.69 -6.44 -2.06
CA ARG A 82 -4.89 -7.87 -1.82
C ARG A 82 -3.57 -8.62 -1.72
N PHE A 83 -2.61 -8.28 -2.58
CA PHE A 83 -1.26 -8.85 -2.52
C PHE A 83 -0.60 -8.53 -1.17
N ALA A 84 -0.59 -7.26 -0.76
CA ALA A 84 -0.06 -6.84 0.53
C ALA A 84 -0.76 -7.53 1.72
N ASP A 85 -2.09 -7.62 1.69
CA ASP A 85 -2.89 -8.30 2.73
C ASP A 85 -2.51 -9.78 2.83
N SER A 86 -2.25 -10.44 1.69
CA SER A 86 -1.82 -11.85 1.68
C SER A 86 -0.43 -12.07 2.27
N LEU A 87 0.50 -11.13 2.06
CA LEU A 87 1.83 -11.16 2.68
C LEU A 87 1.74 -10.95 4.19
N VAL A 88 0.95 -9.96 4.64
CA VAL A 88 0.71 -9.71 6.08
C VAL A 88 0.07 -10.92 6.75
N ALA A 89 -0.89 -11.58 6.08
CA ALA A 89 -1.53 -12.79 6.62
C ALA A 89 -0.58 -14.01 6.64
N SER A 90 0.41 -14.03 5.74
CA SER A 90 1.41 -15.10 5.66
C SER A 90 2.68 -14.79 6.45
N ALA A 91 2.74 -13.62 7.10
CA ALA A 91 3.90 -13.18 7.86
C ALA A 91 4.00 -14.00 9.14
N ASP A 92 4.79 -15.06 9.10
CA ASP A 92 5.10 -15.93 10.23
C ASP A 92 6.57 -16.38 10.16
N GLY A 93 7.12 -16.76 11.31
CA GLY A 93 8.48 -17.24 11.45
C GLY A 93 9.57 -16.23 11.12
N ILE A 94 10.74 -16.75 10.72
CA ILE A 94 11.98 -15.98 10.52
C ILE A 94 11.95 -15.00 9.34
N TYR A 95 10.94 -15.11 8.45
CA TYR A 95 10.78 -14.25 7.27
C TYR A 95 9.64 -13.26 7.42
N SER A 96 9.00 -13.21 8.60
CA SER A 96 7.87 -12.32 8.88
C SER A 96 8.20 -10.85 8.57
N ALA A 97 9.37 -10.37 8.97
CA ALA A 97 9.82 -9.01 8.67
C ALA A 97 9.89 -8.72 7.16
N ASP A 98 10.40 -9.65 6.35
CA ASP A 98 10.48 -9.47 4.89
C ASP A 98 9.09 -9.43 4.23
N PHE A 99 8.16 -10.26 4.72
CA PHE A 99 6.75 -10.18 4.30
C PHE A 99 6.15 -8.80 4.62
N TYR A 100 6.39 -8.27 5.82
CA TYR A 100 5.94 -6.93 6.20
C TYR A 100 6.60 -5.83 5.34
N ARG A 101 7.89 -5.95 5.01
CA ARG A 101 8.60 -4.99 4.14
C ARG A 101 7.99 -4.95 2.75
N ILE A 102 7.78 -6.10 2.13
CA ILE A 102 7.20 -6.19 0.79
C ILE A 102 5.73 -5.73 0.81
N ALA A 103 4.98 -6.06 1.86
CA ALA A 103 3.61 -5.58 2.03
C ALA A 103 3.55 -4.06 2.16
N TYR A 104 4.45 -3.47 2.96
CA TYR A 104 4.57 -2.02 3.11
C TYR A 104 4.85 -1.35 1.76
N LEU A 105 5.82 -1.87 0.99
CA LEU A 105 6.14 -1.39 -0.36
C LEU A 105 4.94 -1.49 -1.31
N ALA A 106 4.14 -2.55 -1.21
CA ALA A 106 2.94 -2.71 -2.02
C ALA A 106 1.84 -1.70 -1.65
N TYR A 107 1.66 -1.39 -0.35
CA TYR A 107 0.76 -0.33 0.07
C TYR A 107 1.27 1.05 -0.39
N THR A 108 2.55 1.36 -0.25
CA THR A 108 3.11 2.64 -0.70
C THR A 108 2.95 2.83 -2.20
N ALA A 109 3.13 1.76 -2.99
CA ALA A 109 2.98 1.81 -4.45
C ALA A 109 1.56 2.19 -4.90
N THR A 110 0.54 2.07 -4.04
CA THR A 110 -0.82 2.54 -4.36
C THR A 110 -0.91 4.06 -4.50
N SER A 111 0.03 4.82 -3.91
CA SER A 111 0.09 6.30 -4.03
C SER A 111 0.29 6.77 -5.47
N MET A 112 0.86 5.91 -6.34
CA MET A 112 1.03 6.21 -7.77
C MET A 112 -0.30 6.31 -8.53
N GLN A 113 -1.39 5.78 -7.96
CA GLN A 113 -2.72 5.76 -8.59
C GLN A 113 -3.67 6.82 -8.01
N GLY A 114 -3.20 7.60 -7.03
CA GLY A 114 -3.96 8.66 -6.38
C GLY A 114 -3.69 8.76 -4.88
N PRO A 115 -4.44 9.62 -4.18
CA PRO A 115 -4.31 9.77 -2.74
C PRO A 115 -4.54 8.45 -2.01
N LEU A 116 -3.70 8.16 -1.01
CA LEU A 116 -3.85 6.99 -0.17
C LEU A 116 -5.16 7.07 0.62
N SER A 117 -5.91 5.97 0.65
CA SER A 117 -7.10 5.88 1.49
C SER A 117 -6.70 5.73 2.97
N ASN A 118 -7.52 6.25 3.89
CA ASN A 118 -7.31 6.08 5.34
C ASN A 118 -7.16 4.60 5.75
N ARG A 119 -7.84 3.70 5.02
CA ARG A 119 -7.73 2.26 5.22
C ARG A 119 -6.31 1.76 4.90
N VAL A 120 -5.74 2.18 3.77
CA VAL A 120 -4.36 1.80 3.38
C VAL A 120 -3.35 2.39 4.35
N ILE A 121 -3.52 3.66 4.74
CA ILE A 121 -2.66 4.30 5.75
C ILE A 121 -2.66 3.51 7.06
N THR A 122 -3.84 3.10 7.55
CA THR A 122 -3.94 2.27 8.78
C THR A 122 -3.20 0.94 8.64
N LYS A 123 -3.28 0.30 7.46
CA LYS A 123 -2.56 -0.96 7.19
C LYS A 123 -1.05 -0.74 7.14
N MET A 124 -0.60 0.36 6.56
CA MET A 124 0.82 0.74 6.53
C MET A 124 1.37 0.95 7.93
N THR A 125 0.70 1.75 8.77
CA THR A 125 1.10 1.96 10.17
C THR A 125 1.15 0.65 10.94
N ARG A 126 0.22 -0.28 10.68
CA ARG A 126 0.27 -1.61 11.30
C ARG A 126 1.49 -2.41 10.81
N ALA A 127 1.81 -2.38 9.53
CA ALA A 127 2.98 -3.07 9.00
C ALA A 127 4.28 -2.48 9.57
N GLU A 128 4.38 -1.15 9.69
CA GLU A 128 5.54 -0.45 10.29
C GLU A 128 5.83 -0.91 11.72
N GLN A 129 4.79 -1.09 12.55
CA GLN A 129 4.96 -1.56 13.93
C GLN A 129 5.67 -2.93 14.02
N PHE A 130 5.49 -3.80 13.02
CA PHE A 130 6.18 -5.09 12.98
C PHE A 130 7.59 -4.99 12.39
N LEU A 131 7.93 -3.88 11.71
CA LEU A 131 9.26 -3.62 11.18
C LEU A 131 10.19 -3.02 12.25
N GLU A 132 9.68 -2.12 13.09
CA GLU A 132 10.46 -1.48 14.17
C GLU A 132 10.86 -2.47 15.28
N LEU A 133 10.03 -3.50 15.53
CA LEU A 133 10.31 -4.51 16.56
C LEU A 133 11.52 -5.40 16.24
N ASP A 134 11.93 -5.45 14.97
CA ASP A 134 13.05 -6.28 14.49
C ASP A 134 14.33 -5.45 14.22
N GLU A 135 14.32 -4.15 14.53
CA GLU A 135 15.49 -3.25 14.36
C GLU A 135 16.56 -3.44 15.44
N ASN A 136 16.38 -4.41 16.34
CA ASN A 136 17.35 -4.79 17.35
C ASN A 136 17.55 -6.32 17.39
N PRO A 137 18.16 -6.94 16.37
CA PRO A 137 18.53 -8.34 16.44
C PRO A 137 19.68 -8.50 17.46
N PRO A 138 19.58 -9.37 18.48
CA PRO A 138 20.74 -9.78 19.26
C PRO A 138 21.61 -10.68 18.37
N GLY A 139 22.51 -10.07 17.59
CA GLY A 139 23.43 -10.81 16.74
C GLY A 139 23.85 -10.04 15.50
N ALA A 140 24.92 -9.27 15.63
CA ALA A 140 25.72 -8.81 14.51
C ALA A 140 26.13 -10.01 13.64
N PHE A 141 25.56 -10.10 12.42
CA PHE A 141 26.07 -10.97 11.36
C PHE A 141 27.36 -10.36 10.79
N GLY A 142 28.44 -10.51 11.54
CA GLY A 142 29.80 -10.39 11.04
C GLY A 142 30.22 -11.68 10.33
N GLY A 143 30.46 -11.60 9.03
CA GLY A 143 31.37 -12.49 8.29
C GLY A 143 30.85 -13.88 7.91
N GLY A 144 30.49 -14.06 6.64
CA GLY A 144 30.35 -15.38 6.04
C GLY A 144 29.44 -15.36 4.81
N GLY A 145 30.04 -15.45 3.62
CA GLY A 145 29.34 -15.37 2.35
C GLY A 145 28.20 -16.39 2.19
N GLY A 146 27.01 -15.88 1.90
CA GLY A 146 25.85 -16.62 1.43
C GLY A 146 25.02 -15.71 0.52
N PRO A 147 24.38 -16.22 -0.54
CA PRO A 147 23.72 -15.38 -1.53
C PRO A 147 22.34 -14.94 -1.02
N GLY A 148 22.04 -13.64 -1.13
CA GLY A 148 20.65 -13.17 -1.24
C GLY A 148 20.04 -12.38 -0.09
N ASN A 149 20.83 -11.75 0.79
CA ASN A 149 20.25 -10.77 1.72
C ASN A 149 19.93 -9.47 0.96
N LEU A 150 18.65 -9.18 0.74
CA LEU A 150 18.22 -7.92 0.13
C LEU A 150 18.67 -6.76 1.04
N PRO A 151 19.32 -5.71 0.51
CA PRO A 151 19.68 -4.54 1.31
C PRO A 151 18.41 -3.91 1.87
N ASN A 152 18.35 -3.75 3.20
CA ASN A 152 17.24 -3.08 3.88
C ASN A 152 17.01 -1.68 3.26
N PRO A 153 15.83 -1.38 2.71
CA PRO A 153 15.46 0.00 2.46
C PRO A 153 15.32 0.67 3.83
N ILE A 154 16.31 1.50 4.17
CA ILE A 154 16.27 2.33 5.37
C ILE A 154 15.17 3.38 5.16
N PHE A 155 14.02 3.19 5.80
CA PHE A 155 12.91 4.14 5.86
C PHE A 155 12.93 4.95 7.18
N THR A 156 14.11 5.12 7.81
CA THR A 156 14.28 5.73 9.15
C THR A 156 14.14 7.26 9.16
N GLY A 157 13.14 7.81 8.47
CA GLY A 157 12.74 9.20 8.60
C GLY A 157 11.24 9.26 8.84
N GLY A 158 10.82 9.62 10.06
CA GLY A 158 9.42 9.72 10.50
C GLY A 158 8.57 10.79 9.80
N GLY A 159 8.80 11.05 8.52
CA GLY A 159 7.83 11.64 7.61
C GLY A 159 7.05 10.51 6.95
N GLY A 160 5.72 10.59 6.95
CA GLY A 160 4.87 9.62 6.27
C GLY A 160 5.27 9.37 4.81
N PRO A 161 4.70 8.35 4.17
CA PRO A 161 5.10 7.93 2.83
C PRO A 161 5.13 9.11 1.85
N PRO A 162 6.09 9.14 0.90
CA PRO A 162 6.16 10.20 -0.10
C PRO A 162 4.82 10.30 -0.83
N GLN A 163 4.09 11.37 -0.58
CA GLN A 163 2.82 11.66 -1.23
C GLN A 163 3.12 12.36 -2.55
N PHE A 164 2.97 11.64 -3.66
CA PHE A 164 3.03 12.24 -5.00
C PHE A 164 1.74 13.02 -5.24
N THR A 165 1.70 14.28 -4.81
CA THR A 165 0.67 15.21 -5.27
C THR A 165 0.99 15.63 -6.70
N PRO A 166 0.13 15.34 -7.69
CA PRO A 166 0.29 15.92 -9.01
C PRO A 166 0.08 17.43 -8.86
N ASN A 167 1.14 18.21 -9.07
CA ASN A 167 1.10 19.67 -8.99
C ASN A 167 0.14 20.22 -10.08
N PRO A 168 -1.03 20.80 -9.75
CA PRO A 168 -2.00 21.28 -10.75
C PRO A 168 -1.63 22.63 -11.38
N GLY A 169 -0.41 23.14 -11.18
CA GLY A 169 -0.10 24.56 -11.40
C GLY A 169 1.23 24.88 -12.10
N ALA A 170 1.87 23.95 -12.81
CA ALA A 170 3.08 24.27 -13.58
C ALA A 170 2.70 24.76 -14.99
N PRO A 171 2.93 26.04 -15.36
CA PRO A 171 2.76 26.51 -16.73
C PRO A 171 3.84 25.89 -17.65
N PRO A 172 3.57 25.72 -18.95
CA PRO A 172 4.55 25.16 -19.87
C PRO A 172 5.69 26.15 -20.09
N SER A 173 6.87 25.85 -19.56
CA SER A 173 8.11 26.56 -19.89
C SER A 173 8.65 26.03 -21.21
N SER A 174 8.29 26.71 -22.31
CA SER A 174 9.00 26.62 -23.58
C SER A 174 10.14 27.64 -23.57
N GLY A 175 11.37 27.17 -23.34
CA GLY A 175 12.57 28.02 -23.32
C GLY A 175 13.71 27.41 -24.11
N GLY A 176 13.78 27.73 -25.40
CA GLY A 176 15.04 27.76 -26.17
C GLY A 176 15.45 29.21 -26.42
N PRO A 177 16.76 29.55 -26.55
CA PRO A 177 17.21 30.92 -26.80
C PRO A 177 17.44 31.17 -28.31
N PRO A 178 17.85 32.38 -28.75
CA PRO A 178 17.29 33.73 -28.55
C PRO A 178 17.10 34.48 -29.90
N GLN A 179 16.37 35.61 -29.96
CA GLN A 179 16.75 36.69 -30.89
C GLN A 179 16.20 38.07 -30.51
N PHE A 180 17.12 39.02 -30.34
CA PHE A 180 16.86 40.46 -30.27
C PHE A 180 16.82 41.04 -31.68
N ASN A 181 15.76 41.80 -32.02
CA ASN A 181 15.70 42.56 -33.27
C ASN A 181 15.22 44.00 -32.98
N PRO A 182 16.08 45.02 -32.95
CA PRO A 182 15.74 46.33 -32.39
C PRO A 182 15.27 47.38 -33.41
N TYR A 183 14.60 47.02 -34.52
CA TYR A 183 14.08 48.03 -35.46
C TYR A 183 12.89 47.54 -36.29
N SER A 184 11.64 47.70 -35.78
CA SER A 184 10.47 47.99 -36.64
C SER A 184 9.15 48.15 -35.86
N GLN A 185 8.66 49.39 -35.85
CA GLN A 185 7.27 49.80 -36.11
C GLN A 185 6.11 49.33 -35.20
N GLY A 186 5.57 50.28 -34.43
CA GLY A 186 4.11 50.53 -34.30
C GLY A 186 3.38 49.87 -33.12
N PRO A 187 2.65 50.64 -32.28
CA PRO A 187 1.84 50.07 -31.20
C PRO A 187 0.50 49.51 -31.74
N PRO A 188 0.13 48.25 -31.40
CA PRO A 188 -1.21 47.74 -31.67
C PRO A 188 -2.20 48.29 -30.64
N GLN A 189 -3.33 48.83 -31.13
CA GLN A 189 -4.44 49.31 -30.32
C GLN A 189 -5.13 48.15 -29.56
N PHE A 190 -5.44 48.39 -28.28
CA PHE A 190 -6.27 47.52 -27.46
C PHE A 190 -7.75 47.79 -27.75
N GLY A 191 -8.42 46.87 -28.45
CA GLY A 191 -9.88 46.81 -28.52
C GLY A 191 -10.45 46.30 -27.20
N GLN A 192 -11.10 47.18 -26.45
CA GLN A 192 -11.87 46.83 -25.25
C GLN A 192 -13.23 46.26 -25.66
N GLY A 193 -13.51 45.02 -25.26
CA GLY A 193 -14.85 44.45 -25.20
C GLY A 193 -14.88 43.44 -24.04
N PRO A 194 -15.68 43.64 -22.98
CA PRO A 194 -15.76 42.67 -21.90
C PRO A 194 -16.61 41.46 -22.33
N PRO A 195 -16.16 40.22 -22.09
CA PRO A 195 -17.02 39.05 -22.23
C PRO A 195 -18.05 39.01 -21.10
N GLN A 196 -19.33 38.93 -21.47
CA GLN A 196 -20.44 38.64 -20.58
C GLN A 196 -20.39 37.17 -20.15
N TYR A 197 -20.34 36.92 -18.84
CA TYR A 197 -20.56 35.59 -18.27
C TYR A 197 -22.04 35.40 -17.93
N PRO A 198 -22.65 34.24 -18.16
CA PRO A 198 -24.00 33.96 -17.67
C PRO A 198 -24.00 33.78 -16.15
N THR A 199 -24.78 34.62 -15.48
CA THR A 199 -25.15 34.48 -14.05
C THR A 199 -25.95 33.20 -13.85
N PHE A 200 -25.48 32.32 -12.97
CA PHE A 200 -26.19 31.15 -12.51
C PHE A 200 -27.04 31.51 -11.28
N ASP A 201 -28.36 31.35 -11.39
CA ASP A 201 -29.36 31.63 -10.34
C ASP A 201 -29.81 30.32 -9.68
N PRO A 202 -29.50 30.05 -8.40
CA PRO A 202 -29.91 28.83 -7.73
C PRO A 202 -31.20 29.05 -6.92
N ARG A 203 -32.34 29.19 -7.59
CA ARG A 203 -33.67 29.11 -6.94
C ARG A 203 -34.74 28.52 -7.84
N ALA A 204 -34.81 27.19 -7.88
CA ALA A 204 -36.07 26.45 -8.06
C ALA A 204 -35.84 24.95 -7.93
N SER A 205 -36.24 24.37 -6.80
CA SER A 205 -36.69 22.97 -6.66
C SER A 205 -37.22 22.77 -5.24
N GLN A 206 -38.42 23.29 -4.99
CA GLN A 206 -39.27 22.87 -3.87
C GLN A 206 -40.32 21.88 -4.40
N GLN A 207 -40.63 20.91 -3.52
CA GLN A 207 -41.84 20.08 -3.44
C GLN A 207 -42.01 18.98 -4.48
N VAL A 208 -42.00 17.71 -4.04
CA VAL A 208 -43.15 16.85 -3.64
C VAL A 208 -42.52 15.67 -2.86
N GLY A 209 -43.01 15.07 -1.78
CA GLY A 209 -44.25 15.10 -1.02
C GLY A 209 -44.14 14.10 0.15
N ALA A 210 -45.16 14.13 1.01
CA ALA A 210 -45.26 13.54 2.34
C ALA A 210 -45.20 12.00 2.41
N ASN A 211 -44.71 11.46 3.55
CA ASN A 211 -45.48 10.53 4.38
C ASN A 211 -44.77 10.16 5.72
N GLN A 212 -45.56 10.22 6.80
CA GLN A 212 -45.46 9.50 8.08
C GLN A 212 -44.28 9.89 9.00
N GLY A 213 -44.47 10.22 10.28
CA GLY A 213 -45.58 9.94 11.17
C GLY A 213 -45.04 9.29 12.45
N SER A 214 -44.71 10.14 13.42
CA SER A 214 -44.91 9.94 14.87
C SER A 214 -44.16 8.83 15.63
N ASP A 215 -43.39 9.33 16.61
CA ASP A 215 -43.35 8.87 18.01
C ASP A 215 -42.83 7.47 18.33
N LEU A 216 -41.65 7.42 18.96
CA LEU A 216 -41.43 6.68 20.21
C LEU A 216 -40.14 7.14 20.88
N ARG A 217 -40.30 8.08 21.81
CA ARG A 217 -39.32 8.46 22.83
C ARG A 217 -39.72 7.73 24.11
N GLN A 218 -38.98 6.70 24.52
CA GLN A 218 -39.07 6.15 25.88
C GLN A 218 -37.70 5.60 26.35
N SER A 219 -37.05 6.43 27.17
CA SER A 219 -36.36 6.06 28.42
C SER A 219 -35.57 4.75 28.50
N ILE A 220 -34.23 4.86 28.57
CA ILE A 220 -33.35 3.81 29.11
C ILE A 220 -32.91 4.23 30.52
N PRO A 221 -33.34 3.53 31.58
CA PRO A 221 -32.71 3.58 32.90
C PRO A 221 -31.71 2.43 33.05
N GLY A 222 -30.49 2.74 33.52
CA GLY A 222 -29.53 1.72 33.98
C GLY A 222 -28.14 1.84 33.38
N ILE A 223 -27.33 2.75 33.93
CA ILE A 223 -25.88 2.69 33.79
C ILE A 223 -25.37 2.03 35.08
N PRO A 224 -24.83 0.80 35.07
CA PRO A 224 -24.16 0.25 36.24
C PRO A 224 -22.86 1.02 36.48
N GLN A 225 -22.64 1.41 37.73
CA GLN A 225 -21.39 2.01 38.19
C GLN A 225 -20.25 1.01 38.07
N TYR A 226 -19.09 1.49 37.60
CA TYR A 226 -17.83 0.76 37.67
C TYR A 226 -17.31 0.77 39.11
N PRO A 227 -16.96 -0.37 39.72
CA PRO A 227 -16.33 -0.38 41.03
C PRO A 227 -14.88 0.08 40.94
N THR A 228 -14.53 0.96 41.86
CA THR A 228 -13.17 1.37 42.24
C THR A 228 -12.33 0.16 42.63
N PHE A 229 -11.14 0.02 42.04
CA PHE A 229 -10.15 -0.97 42.46
C PHE A 229 -9.53 -0.57 43.81
N GLN A 230 -9.90 -1.28 44.88
CA GLN A 230 -9.09 -1.35 46.10
C GLN A 230 -8.05 -2.47 45.94
N GLN A 231 -6.78 -2.07 46.05
CA GLN A 231 -5.63 -2.97 46.19
C GLN A 231 -5.69 -3.73 47.52
N GLY A 232 -5.50 -5.05 47.45
CA GLY A 232 -5.05 -5.87 48.58
C GLY A 232 -5.92 -7.11 48.87
N GLY A 233 -5.58 -8.25 48.27
CA GLY A 233 -6.15 -9.55 48.64
C GLY A 233 -5.55 -10.73 47.85
N PRO A 234 -5.48 -11.95 48.43
CA PRO A 234 -4.62 -13.03 47.95
C PRO A 234 -5.18 -13.74 46.69
N THR A 235 -4.26 -14.24 45.87
CA THR A 235 -4.45 -14.88 44.56
C THR A 235 -5.50 -16.01 44.54
N PRO A 236 -6.46 -16.01 43.58
CA PRO A 236 -7.33 -17.15 43.34
C PRO A 236 -6.62 -18.24 42.54
N ASN A 237 -6.87 -19.49 42.92
CA ASN A 237 -6.46 -20.69 42.21
C ASN A 237 -7.36 -20.88 40.98
N TYR A 238 -6.80 -20.71 39.77
CA TYR A 238 -7.51 -20.95 38.51
C TYR A 238 -7.53 -22.45 38.21
N GLN A 239 -8.58 -23.12 38.65
CA GLN A 239 -8.90 -24.46 38.20
C GLN A 239 -9.67 -24.35 36.88
N SER A 240 -8.96 -24.61 35.78
CA SER A 240 -9.48 -24.55 34.41
C SER A 240 -10.72 -25.43 34.26
N ALA A 241 -11.86 -24.81 33.93
CA ALA A 241 -13.03 -25.56 33.50
C ALA A 241 -12.70 -26.32 32.20
N PRO A 242 -13.14 -27.58 32.04
CA PRO A 242 -12.97 -28.30 30.79
C PRO A 242 -13.68 -27.56 29.64
N PRO A 243 -13.09 -27.53 28.44
CA PRO A 243 -13.69 -26.86 27.29
C PRO A 243 -15.07 -27.47 26.99
N PRO A 244 -16.04 -26.67 26.50
CA PRO A 244 -17.34 -27.18 26.09
C PRO A 244 -17.13 -28.26 25.02
N ALA A 245 -17.85 -29.38 25.16
CA ALA A 245 -17.83 -30.45 24.18
C ALA A 245 -18.37 -29.92 22.84
N GLY A 246 -17.49 -29.74 21.85
CA GLY A 246 -17.85 -29.32 20.50
C GLY A 246 -18.75 -30.35 19.82
N ASP A 247 -19.56 -29.88 18.86
CA ASP A 247 -20.48 -30.74 18.12
C ASP A 247 -19.69 -31.80 17.31
N PRO A 248 -19.88 -33.11 17.56
CA PRO A 248 -19.16 -34.17 16.85
C PRO A 248 -19.37 -34.11 15.33
N GLN A 249 -20.51 -33.58 14.89
CA GLN A 249 -20.87 -33.51 13.48
C GLN A 249 -20.10 -32.40 12.75
N ALA A 250 -19.90 -31.24 13.39
CA ALA A 250 -19.09 -30.15 12.86
C ALA A 250 -17.62 -30.57 12.67
N THR A 251 -17.10 -31.34 13.64
CA THR A 251 -15.72 -31.87 13.58
C THR A 251 -15.54 -32.85 12.41
N GLY A 252 -16.52 -33.73 12.16
CA GLY A 252 -16.47 -34.67 11.04
C GLY A 252 -16.51 -34.00 9.66
N ASN A 253 -17.34 -32.97 9.51
CA ASN A 253 -17.44 -32.19 8.26
C ASN A 253 -16.15 -31.41 7.98
N ALA A 254 -15.59 -30.76 9.00
CA ALA A 254 -14.33 -30.02 8.87
C ALA A 254 -13.16 -30.94 8.48
N LEU A 255 -13.09 -32.14 9.06
CA LEU A 255 -12.04 -33.12 8.72
C LEU A 255 -12.12 -33.54 7.25
N ARG A 256 -13.33 -33.80 6.74
CA ARG A 256 -13.55 -34.19 5.34
C ARG A 256 -13.19 -33.05 4.37
N LEU A 257 -13.46 -31.80 4.73
CA LEU A 257 -13.05 -30.63 3.97
C LEU A 257 -11.53 -30.47 3.93
N ALA A 258 -10.83 -30.74 5.05
CA ALA A 258 -9.37 -30.73 5.12
C ALA A 258 -8.72 -31.83 4.25
N GLU A 259 -9.32 -33.02 4.21
CA GLU A 259 -8.85 -34.11 3.32
C GLU A 259 -9.00 -33.75 1.84
N MET A 260 -10.14 -33.15 1.45
CA MET A 260 -10.34 -32.66 0.08
C MET A 260 -9.38 -31.52 -0.27
N ALA A 261 -9.05 -30.66 0.70
CA ALA A 261 -8.07 -29.59 0.49
C ALA A 261 -6.68 -30.17 0.20
N ARG A 262 -6.28 -31.22 0.91
CA ARG A 262 -5.02 -31.93 0.67
C ARG A 262 -4.98 -32.57 -0.71
N ASP A 263 -6.03 -33.28 -1.12
CA ASP A 263 -6.12 -33.88 -2.46
C ASP A 263 -6.11 -32.83 -3.58
N ALA A 264 -6.74 -31.67 -3.36
CA ALA A 264 -6.66 -30.54 -4.29
C ALA A 264 -5.24 -29.95 -4.40
N LEU A 265 -4.48 -29.93 -3.29
CA LEU A 265 -3.09 -29.50 -3.27
C LEU A 265 -2.19 -30.49 -4.04
N ASP A 266 -2.36 -31.79 -3.80
CA ASP A 266 -1.62 -32.86 -4.50
C ASP A 266 -1.89 -32.85 -6.01
N LYS A 267 -3.07 -32.39 -6.43
CA LYS A 267 -3.47 -32.19 -7.84
C LYS A 267 -3.05 -30.85 -8.42
N GLY A 268 -2.30 -30.03 -7.67
CA GLY A 268 -1.81 -28.73 -8.15
C GLY A 268 -2.88 -27.65 -8.29
N SER A 269 -3.97 -27.74 -7.52
CA SER A 269 -5.09 -26.78 -7.51
C SER A 269 -5.13 -25.97 -6.19
N PRO A 270 -4.19 -25.04 -5.96
CA PRO A 270 -4.06 -24.33 -4.69
C PRO A 270 -5.27 -23.46 -4.34
N ASP A 271 -5.94 -22.86 -5.33
CA ASP A 271 -7.13 -22.03 -5.11
C ASP A 271 -8.32 -22.84 -4.53
N MET A 272 -8.44 -24.09 -4.98
CA MET A 272 -9.46 -25.02 -4.48
C MET A 272 -9.10 -25.50 -3.06
N ALA A 273 -7.82 -25.80 -2.81
CA ALA A 273 -7.34 -26.16 -1.47
C ALA A 273 -7.60 -25.05 -0.44
N LEU A 274 -7.30 -23.80 -0.78
CA LEU A 274 -7.57 -22.62 0.07
C LEU A 274 -9.06 -22.44 0.34
N SER A 275 -9.91 -22.61 -0.69
CA SER A 275 -11.36 -22.50 -0.54
C SER A 275 -11.93 -23.57 0.40
N LEU A 276 -11.40 -24.80 0.35
CA LEU A 276 -11.80 -25.92 1.19
C LEU A 276 -11.34 -25.75 2.64
N ILE A 277 -10.13 -25.22 2.86
CA ILE A 277 -9.64 -24.88 4.22
C ILE A 277 -10.52 -23.81 4.85
N LEU A 278 -10.86 -22.76 4.11
CA LEU A 278 -11.72 -21.68 4.62
C LEU A 278 -13.12 -22.20 4.99
N ALA A 279 -13.65 -23.15 4.23
CA ALA A 279 -14.92 -23.81 4.54
C ALA A 279 -14.82 -24.69 5.79
N ALA A 280 -13.71 -25.41 5.97
CA ALA A 280 -13.46 -26.23 7.16
C ALA A 280 -13.41 -25.37 8.43
N THR A 281 -12.73 -24.21 8.39
CA THR A 281 -12.67 -23.27 9.52
C THR A 281 -14.05 -22.77 9.91
N LYS A 282 -14.88 -22.36 8.93
CA LYS A 282 -16.25 -21.91 9.19
C LYS A 282 -17.17 -22.98 9.77
N GLU A 283 -16.89 -24.25 9.50
CA GLU A 283 -17.67 -25.36 10.05
C GLU A 283 -17.32 -25.61 11.52
N LEU A 284 -16.06 -25.39 11.92
CA LEU A 284 -15.61 -25.47 13.32
C LEU A 284 -16.06 -24.28 14.18
N GLU A 285 -16.45 -23.17 13.56
CA GLU A 285 -16.99 -21.99 14.24
C GLU A 285 -18.48 -22.11 14.61
N LYS A 286 -19.16 -23.17 14.18
CA LYS A 286 -20.58 -23.45 14.51
C LYS A 286 -20.70 -24.24 15.80
#